data_AF-A0A345T5R6-F1
#
_entry.id   AF-A0A345T5R6-F1
#
_cell.length_a   1.000
_cell.length_b   1.000
_cell.length_c   1.000
_cell.angle_alpha   90.00
_cell.angle_beta   90.00
_cell.angle_gamma   90.00
#
_symmetry.space_group_name_H-M   'P 1'
#
loop_
_entity.id
_entity.type
_entity.pdbx_description
1 polymer ?
#
loop_
_entity_poly.entity_id
_entity_poly.type
_entity_poly.pdbx_seq_one_letter_code
_entity_poly.pdbx_strand_id
1 'polypeptide(L)'
;MQIHEARATAARWVAQHAARDPHFAGAFISGSAAWLPGDAELPATSDVDVLLVTTAPQPPPKPGKVRYGGILIEASPLPWAEVCSPEAVLSSYYLAGSFRTDTVLADPTGHLARLHTAAAGEYARRPWVRRRCRHAERRITDGLAALDEARPLPGQVMAWIFPTGVTTHVLLTAGLRNPTVRLRYAAARTLLLEYDRPDIHEELLRLLGCEHLSAERVADHLRAMAEVFDTAAALARTPFPFSSDLTPEARPIAVDGSRELIGRGLHREAVFWIAVTYARCLTVLEADAPPEVRAAHTPGFTGLLADLGIASPADLRRRAQEVRGYLPRLRETAEHILTANPAAMD
;
A
#
# COMPACT_ATOMS: atom_id res chain seq x y z
N MET A 1 -12.52 -9.91 -15.71
CA MET A 1 -12.22 -8.93 -16.80
C MET A 1 -10.72 -8.98 -17.06
N GLN A 2 -10.29 -8.91 -18.32
CA GLN A 2 -8.86 -8.91 -18.64
C GLN A 2 -8.21 -7.55 -18.36
N ILE A 3 -6.92 -7.54 -18.03
CA ILE A 3 -6.21 -6.31 -17.66
C ILE A 3 -6.25 -5.28 -18.78
N HIS A 4 -6.03 -5.65 -20.04
CA HIS A 4 -6.09 -4.70 -21.16
C HIS A 4 -7.46 -4.01 -21.29
N GLU A 5 -8.56 -4.74 -21.04
CA GLU A 5 -9.92 -4.20 -21.02
C GLU A 5 -10.13 -3.24 -19.84
N ALA A 6 -9.57 -3.60 -18.68
CA ALA A 6 -9.59 -2.74 -17.50
C ALA A 6 -8.81 -1.44 -17.74
N ARG A 7 -7.64 -1.50 -18.40
CA ARG A 7 -6.86 -0.30 -18.79
C ARG A 7 -7.63 0.58 -19.76
N ALA A 8 -8.25 0.01 -20.78
CA ALA A 8 -9.09 0.74 -21.73
C ALA A 8 -10.31 1.39 -21.04
N THR A 9 -10.89 0.70 -20.06
CA THR A 9 -12.01 1.23 -19.25
C THR A 9 -11.57 2.38 -18.35
N ALA A 10 -10.40 2.28 -17.70
CA ALA A 10 -9.80 3.38 -16.96
C ALA A 10 -9.47 4.59 -17.85
N ALA A 11 -8.93 4.37 -19.06
CA ALA A 11 -8.67 5.45 -20.02
C ALA A 11 -9.95 6.21 -20.40
N ARG A 12 -11.06 5.48 -20.66
CA ARG A 12 -12.36 6.10 -20.93
C ARG A 12 -12.87 6.92 -19.73
N TRP A 13 -12.69 6.40 -18.51
CA TRP A 13 -13.06 7.14 -17.31
C TRP A 13 -12.25 8.44 -17.18
N VAL A 14 -10.93 8.39 -17.38
CA VAL A 14 -10.05 9.56 -17.36
C VAL A 14 -10.48 10.61 -18.38
N ALA A 15 -10.73 10.20 -19.63
CA ALA A 15 -11.14 11.11 -20.70
C ALA A 15 -12.48 11.82 -20.39
N GLN A 16 -13.41 11.13 -19.73
CA GLN A 16 -14.73 11.67 -19.42
C GLN A 16 -14.75 12.57 -18.17
N HIS A 17 -13.95 12.24 -17.15
CA HIS A 17 -14.08 12.84 -15.81
C HIS A 17 -12.89 13.69 -15.38
N ALA A 18 -11.67 13.34 -15.77
CA ALA A 18 -10.46 14.02 -15.30
C ALA A 18 -9.86 14.97 -16.35
N ALA A 19 -9.87 14.59 -17.63
CA ALA A 19 -9.22 15.33 -18.71
C ALA A 19 -9.81 16.72 -19.01
N ARG A 20 -10.95 17.06 -18.39
CA ARG A 20 -11.60 18.38 -18.51
C ARG A 20 -11.06 19.42 -17.52
N ASP A 21 -10.31 18.99 -16.51
CA ASP A 21 -9.70 19.90 -15.55
C ASP A 21 -8.55 20.69 -16.22
N PRO A 22 -8.53 22.04 -16.13
CA PRO A 22 -7.48 22.85 -16.75
C PRO A 22 -6.07 22.58 -16.20
N HIS A 23 -5.96 22.01 -15.00
CA HIS A 23 -4.70 21.61 -14.39
C HIS A 23 -4.31 20.16 -14.69
N PHE A 24 -5.12 19.40 -15.44
CA PHE A 24 -4.82 18.03 -15.83
C PHE A 24 -3.60 17.98 -16.76
N ALA A 25 -2.60 17.21 -16.38
CA ALA A 25 -1.33 17.09 -17.10
C ALA A 25 -1.07 15.68 -17.67
N GLY A 26 -1.91 14.71 -17.30
CA GLY A 26 -1.84 13.34 -17.77
C GLY A 26 -2.34 12.34 -16.74
N ALA A 27 -2.43 11.08 -17.12
CA ALA A 27 -2.79 9.98 -16.23
C ALA A 27 -2.09 8.69 -16.62
N PHE A 28 -1.80 7.85 -15.63
CA PHE A 28 -1.21 6.53 -15.83
C PHE A 28 -1.64 5.55 -14.74
N ILE A 29 -1.50 4.26 -15.02
CA ILE A 29 -1.84 3.18 -14.08
C ILE A 29 -0.67 2.91 -13.13
N SER A 30 -0.99 2.65 -11.86
CA SER A 30 -0.06 2.20 -10.83
C SER A 30 -0.49 0.85 -10.24
N GLY A 31 0.17 0.43 -9.17
CA GLY A 31 -0.24 -0.72 -8.36
C GLY A 31 -0.18 -2.05 -9.10
N SER A 32 -1.09 -2.97 -8.80
CA SER A 32 -1.06 -4.34 -9.36
C SER A 32 -1.34 -4.37 -10.87
N ALA A 33 -2.29 -3.54 -11.34
CA ALA A 33 -2.70 -3.49 -12.74
C ALA A 33 -1.59 -3.00 -13.70
N ALA A 34 -0.63 -2.20 -13.20
CA ALA A 34 0.58 -1.82 -13.94
C ALA A 34 1.57 -2.98 -14.14
N TRP A 35 1.44 -4.06 -13.36
CA TRP A 35 2.39 -5.16 -13.32
C TRP A 35 1.91 -6.45 -13.96
N LEU A 36 0.60 -6.59 -14.13
CA LEU A 36 0.03 -7.75 -14.77
C LEU A 36 0.12 -7.66 -16.31
N PRO A 37 0.34 -8.79 -17.00
CA PRO A 37 0.16 -8.90 -18.44
C PRO A 37 -1.24 -8.48 -18.89
N GLY A 38 -1.38 -8.04 -20.14
CA GLY A 38 -2.66 -7.55 -20.66
C GLY A 38 -3.77 -8.62 -20.71
N ASP A 39 -3.38 -9.88 -20.88
CA ASP A 39 -4.22 -11.08 -20.94
C ASP A 39 -4.39 -11.78 -19.58
N ALA A 40 -3.86 -11.19 -18.51
CA ALA A 40 -4.15 -11.66 -17.16
C ALA A 40 -5.50 -11.12 -16.68
N GLU A 41 -6.17 -11.91 -15.84
CA GLU A 41 -7.43 -11.49 -15.22
C GLU A 41 -7.17 -10.49 -14.09
N LEU A 42 -7.97 -9.42 -14.03
CA LEU A 42 -8.03 -8.51 -12.89
C LEU A 42 -8.71 -9.23 -11.71
N PRO A 43 -8.04 -9.44 -10.57
CA PRO A 43 -8.65 -10.12 -9.43
C PRO A 43 -9.87 -9.37 -8.90
N ALA A 44 -10.90 -10.10 -8.46
CA ALA A 44 -12.14 -9.51 -7.94
C ALA A 44 -11.91 -8.67 -6.66
N THR A 45 -10.83 -8.93 -5.93
CA THR A 45 -10.41 -8.20 -4.75
C THR A 45 -9.42 -7.07 -5.08
N SER A 46 -9.26 -6.69 -6.36
CA SER A 46 -8.36 -5.63 -6.81
C SER A 46 -9.11 -4.46 -7.44
N ASP A 47 -8.57 -3.28 -7.21
CA ASP A 47 -8.86 -2.03 -7.88
C ASP A 47 -7.83 -1.75 -8.99
N VAL A 48 -8.15 -0.76 -9.83
CA VAL A 48 -7.22 -0.16 -10.79
C VAL A 48 -6.79 1.19 -10.26
N ASP A 49 -5.55 1.26 -9.77
CA ASP A 49 -4.92 2.49 -9.31
C ASP A 49 -4.62 3.41 -10.51
N VAL A 50 -5.22 4.60 -10.52
CA VAL A 50 -4.99 5.63 -11.53
C VAL A 50 -4.37 6.85 -10.88
N LEU A 51 -3.16 7.23 -11.31
CA LEU A 51 -2.52 8.47 -10.88
C LEU A 51 -2.89 9.58 -11.87
N LEU A 52 -3.52 10.64 -11.37
CA LEU A 52 -3.94 11.83 -12.12
C LEU A 52 -2.89 12.94 -11.91
N VAL A 53 -2.04 13.16 -12.90
CA VAL A 53 -0.99 14.17 -12.81
C VAL A 53 -1.61 15.55 -12.94
N THR A 54 -1.32 16.43 -11.98
CA THR A 54 -1.88 17.79 -11.92
C THR A 54 -0.79 18.84 -11.77
N THR A 55 -0.95 19.96 -12.48
CA THR A 55 -0.14 21.18 -12.32
C THR A 55 -0.70 22.14 -11.26
N ALA A 56 -1.81 21.79 -10.62
CA ALA A 56 -2.40 22.61 -9.59
C ALA A 56 -1.40 22.81 -8.43
N PRO A 57 -1.25 24.05 -7.89
CA PRO A 57 -0.35 24.31 -6.77
C PRO A 57 -0.67 23.47 -5.52
N GLN A 58 -1.95 23.15 -5.35
CA GLN A 58 -2.45 22.20 -4.37
C GLN A 58 -3.24 21.13 -5.10
N PRO A 59 -2.91 19.83 -4.92
CA PRO A 59 -3.68 18.76 -5.51
C PRO A 59 -5.15 18.82 -5.09
N PRO A 60 -6.10 18.57 -6.01
CA PRO A 60 -7.51 18.51 -5.64
C PRO A 60 -7.75 17.36 -4.65
N PRO A 61 -8.88 17.37 -3.91
CA PRO A 61 -9.27 16.22 -3.10
C PRO A 61 -9.32 14.95 -3.93
N LYS A 62 -8.92 13.83 -3.32
CA LYS A 62 -8.95 12.52 -3.97
C LYS A 62 -10.39 12.15 -4.37
N PRO A 63 -10.68 11.88 -5.66
CA PRO A 63 -12.01 11.44 -6.10
C PRO A 63 -12.48 10.15 -5.41
N GLY A 64 -11.54 9.30 -4.99
CA GLY A 64 -11.81 8.08 -4.24
C GLY A 64 -11.94 6.84 -5.13
N LYS A 65 -12.65 5.83 -4.61
CA LYS A 65 -12.92 4.55 -5.30
C LYS A 65 -14.26 4.64 -5.99
N VAL A 66 -14.26 4.49 -7.31
CA VAL A 66 -15.45 4.64 -8.16
C VAL A 66 -15.63 3.40 -9.02
N ARG A 67 -16.86 2.86 -9.04
CA ARG A 67 -17.22 1.79 -9.98
C ARG A 67 -17.49 2.38 -11.35
N TYR A 68 -16.80 1.90 -12.37
CA TYR A 68 -17.00 2.32 -13.75
C TYR A 68 -16.73 1.17 -14.72
N GLY A 69 -17.67 0.90 -15.61
CA GLY A 69 -17.52 -0.14 -16.64
C GLY A 69 -17.19 -1.54 -16.09
N GLY A 70 -17.64 -1.87 -14.87
CA GLY A 70 -17.41 -3.18 -14.25
C GLY A 70 -16.09 -3.31 -13.47
N ILE A 71 -15.28 -2.26 -13.37
CA ILE A 71 -14.07 -2.22 -12.52
C ILE A 71 -14.22 -1.19 -11.39
N LEU A 72 -13.43 -1.36 -10.33
CA LEU A 72 -13.24 -0.34 -9.31
C LEU A 72 -11.98 0.46 -9.63
N ILE A 73 -12.12 1.77 -9.85
CA ILE A 73 -11.01 2.68 -10.12
C ILE A 73 -10.69 3.43 -8.84
N GLU A 74 -9.43 3.41 -8.40
CA GLU A 74 -8.93 4.28 -7.34
C GLU A 74 -8.11 5.42 -7.97
N ALA A 75 -8.74 6.59 -8.14
CA ALA A 75 -8.07 7.74 -8.72
C ALA A 75 -7.40 8.57 -7.63
N SER A 76 -6.09 8.80 -7.75
CA SER A 76 -5.31 9.61 -6.81
C SER A 76 -4.59 10.75 -7.55
N PRO A 77 -4.71 12.00 -7.09
CA PRO A 77 -3.96 13.10 -7.68
C PRO A 77 -2.47 12.97 -7.37
N LEU A 78 -1.64 13.30 -8.35
CA LEU A 78 -0.17 13.29 -8.25
C LEU A 78 0.36 14.67 -8.66
N PRO A 79 1.06 15.40 -7.78
CA PRO A 79 1.67 16.67 -8.16
C PRO A 79 2.66 16.49 -9.31
N TRP A 80 2.65 17.41 -10.28
CA TRP A 80 3.60 17.44 -11.39
C TRP A 80 5.07 17.32 -10.94
N ALA A 81 5.40 17.93 -9.80
CA ALA A 81 6.73 17.91 -9.21
C ALA A 81 7.25 16.48 -8.91
N GLU A 82 6.37 15.50 -8.66
CA GLU A 82 6.78 14.12 -8.40
C GLU A 82 7.18 13.36 -9.69
N VAL A 83 6.74 13.87 -10.84
CA VAL A 83 7.02 13.28 -12.16
C VAL A 83 7.77 14.25 -13.06
N CYS A 84 8.38 15.30 -12.53
CA CYS A 84 8.98 16.36 -13.35
C CYS A 84 10.19 15.90 -14.18
N SER A 85 10.89 14.84 -13.75
CA SER A 85 12.06 14.30 -14.44
C SER A 85 12.19 12.78 -14.31
N PRO A 86 12.94 12.12 -15.22
CA PRO A 86 13.25 10.70 -15.10
C PRO A 86 13.92 10.34 -13.77
N GLU A 87 14.82 11.17 -13.26
CA GLU A 87 15.54 10.94 -12.00
C GLU A 87 14.61 10.96 -10.78
N ALA A 88 13.62 11.86 -10.78
CA ALA A 88 12.60 11.92 -9.73
C ALA A 88 11.78 10.63 -9.68
N VAL A 89 11.32 10.17 -10.85
CA VAL A 89 10.56 8.91 -11.00
C VAL A 89 11.42 7.70 -10.64
N LEU A 90 12.61 7.57 -11.21
CA LEU A 90 13.52 6.42 -11.02
C LEU A 90 14.01 6.28 -9.58
N SER A 91 14.06 7.37 -8.82
CA SER A 91 14.40 7.37 -7.39
C SER A 91 13.22 7.03 -6.48
N SER A 92 11.98 7.05 -7.01
CA SER A 92 10.78 6.74 -6.25
C SER A 92 10.46 5.24 -6.28
N TYR A 93 10.39 4.59 -5.10
CA TYR A 93 10.10 3.15 -5.04
C TYR A 93 8.66 2.80 -5.44
N TYR A 94 7.73 3.76 -5.32
CA TYR A 94 6.32 3.56 -5.69
C TYR A 94 5.95 4.09 -7.08
N LEU A 95 6.74 4.99 -7.68
CA LEU A 95 6.46 5.50 -9.05
C LEU A 95 7.25 4.76 -10.14
N ALA A 96 8.53 4.41 -9.89
CA ALA A 96 9.39 3.87 -10.94
C ALA A 96 8.81 2.62 -11.61
N GLY A 97 8.14 1.77 -10.83
CA GLY A 97 7.53 0.54 -11.34
C GLY A 97 6.45 0.79 -12.39
N SER A 98 5.73 1.90 -12.30
CA SER A 98 4.67 2.27 -13.24
C SER A 98 5.21 2.70 -14.60
N PHE A 99 6.45 3.19 -14.68
CA PHE A 99 7.08 3.64 -15.92
C PHE A 99 8.01 2.61 -16.57
N ARG A 100 8.20 1.43 -15.96
CA ARG A 100 9.02 0.34 -16.54
C ARG A 100 8.38 -0.27 -17.81
N THR A 101 7.07 -0.14 -17.96
CA THR A 101 6.25 -0.53 -19.11
C THR A 101 5.30 0.61 -19.43
N ASP A 102 4.71 0.62 -20.62
CA ASP A 102 3.71 1.63 -20.96
C ASP A 102 2.40 1.40 -20.16
N THR A 103 2.11 2.33 -19.26
CA THR A 103 0.92 2.37 -18.41
C THR A 103 0.14 3.66 -18.59
N VAL A 104 0.51 4.48 -19.57
CA VAL A 104 -0.06 5.81 -19.80
C VAL A 104 -1.50 5.67 -20.32
N LEU A 105 -2.42 6.41 -19.71
CA LEU A 105 -3.83 6.47 -20.09
C LEU A 105 -4.16 7.73 -20.88
N ALA A 106 -3.51 8.84 -20.55
CA ALA A 106 -3.62 10.11 -21.23
C ALA A 106 -2.33 10.93 -21.01
N ASP A 107 -1.83 11.57 -22.06
CA ASP A 107 -0.61 12.38 -21.99
C ASP A 107 -0.70 13.60 -22.92
N PRO A 108 -1.50 14.61 -22.56
CA PRO A 108 -1.69 15.80 -23.39
C PRO A 108 -0.40 16.63 -23.59
N THR A 109 0.61 16.41 -22.74
CA THR A 109 1.88 17.15 -22.76
C THR A 109 3.02 16.37 -23.45
N GLY A 110 2.79 15.09 -23.78
CA GLY A 110 3.82 14.15 -24.23
C GLY A 110 4.90 13.85 -23.17
N HIS A 111 4.71 14.29 -21.93
CA HIS A 111 5.71 14.18 -20.86
C HIS A 111 5.76 12.78 -20.28
N LEU A 112 4.63 12.14 -20.08
CA LEU A 112 4.59 10.78 -19.52
C LEU A 112 5.21 9.76 -20.48
N ALA A 113 5.01 9.91 -21.78
CA ALA A 113 5.64 9.10 -22.81
C ALA A 113 7.18 9.26 -22.82
N ARG A 114 7.68 10.50 -22.64
CA ARG A 114 9.12 10.77 -22.49
C ARG A 114 9.68 10.14 -21.21
N LEU A 115 8.97 10.26 -20.09
CA LEU A 115 9.36 9.61 -18.83
C LEU A 115 9.41 8.10 -18.97
N HIS A 116 8.40 7.48 -19.60
CA HIS A 116 8.37 6.04 -19.85
C HIS A 116 9.61 5.62 -20.65
N THR A 117 9.86 6.28 -21.78
CA THR A 117 11.03 5.99 -22.64
C THR A 117 12.34 6.07 -21.87
N ALA A 118 12.51 7.12 -21.05
CA ALA A 118 13.74 7.31 -20.27
C ALA A 118 13.87 6.35 -19.09
N ALA A 119 12.77 6.05 -18.38
CA ALA A 119 12.79 5.26 -17.16
C ALA A 119 12.77 3.75 -17.41
N ALA A 120 12.20 3.28 -18.53
CA ALA A 120 12.03 1.85 -18.79
C ALA A 120 13.37 1.12 -18.89
N GLY A 121 14.33 1.64 -19.66
CA GLY A 121 15.67 1.06 -19.79
C GLY A 121 16.53 1.20 -18.54
N GLU A 122 16.26 2.21 -17.72
CA GLU A 122 17.03 2.51 -16.52
C GLU A 122 16.46 1.86 -15.25
N TYR A 123 15.21 1.34 -15.31
CA TYR A 123 14.48 0.83 -14.15
C TYR A 123 15.29 -0.20 -13.37
N ALA A 124 15.87 -1.20 -14.06
CA ALA A 124 16.58 -2.30 -13.43
C ALA A 124 18.05 -1.99 -13.09
N ARG A 125 18.56 -0.77 -13.37
CA ARG A 125 19.96 -0.45 -13.09
C ARG A 125 20.22 -0.29 -11.59
N ARG A 126 21.28 -0.93 -11.10
CA ARG A 126 21.67 -1.00 -9.69
C ARG A 126 21.74 0.37 -9.01
N PRO A 127 22.30 1.44 -9.61
CA PRO A 127 22.28 2.77 -8.98
C PRO A 127 20.87 3.28 -8.65
N TRP A 128 19.91 3.05 -9.55
CA TRP A 128 18.51 3.44 -9.35
C TRP A 128 17.80 2.53 -8.35
N VAL A 129 18.03 1.21 -8.40
CA VAL A 129 17.47 0.28 -7.41
C VAL A 129 17.93 0.64 -6.00
N ARG A 130 19.23 0.91 -5.79
CA ARG A 130 19.76 1.35 -4.49
C ARG A 130 19.13 2.68 -4.04
N ARG A 131 18.93 3.64 -4.95
CA ARG A 131 18.23 4.91 -4.64
C ARG A 131 16.80 4.67 -4.17
N ARG A 132 16.07 3.76 -4.82
CA ARG A 132 14.70 3.41 -4.41
C ARG A 132 14.66 2.68 -3.07
N CYS A 133 15.58 1.74 -2.82
CA CYS A 133 15.70 1.09 -1.51
C CYS A 133 15.91 2.12 -0.39
N ARG A 134 16.84 3.07 -0.59
CA ARG A 134 17.04 4.18 0.35
C ARG A 134 15.82 5.08 0.51
N HIS A 135 15.07 5.33 -0.56
CA HIS A 135 13.83 6.09 -0.46
C HIS A 135 12.77 5.35 0.37
N ALA A 136 12.61 4.04 0.21
CA ALA A 136 11.75 3.23 1.06
C ALA A 136 12.23 3.23 2.53
N GLU A 137 13.53 3.07 2.78
CA GLU A 137 14.10 3.18 4.14
C GLU A 137 13.80 4.53 4.80
N ARG A 138 13.92 5.65 4.05
CA ARG A 138 13.56 6.98 4.56
C ARG A 138 12.09 7.07 4.95
N ARG A 139 11.18 6.49 4.18
CA ARG A 139 9.76 6.41 4.57
C ARG A 139 9.55 5.67 5.89
N ILE A 140 10.38 4.65 6.16
CA ILE A 140 10.33 3.93 7.45
C ILE A 140 10.78 4.88 8.58
N THR A 141 11.94 5.51 8.44
CA THR A 141 12.49 6.37 9.50
C THR A 141 11.62 7.58 9.79
N ASP A 142 11.17 8.26 8.74
CA ASP A 142 10.37 9.49 8.84
C ASP A 142 8.98 9.18 9.40
N GLY A 143 8.36 8.10 8.94
CA GLY A 143 7.05 7.68 9.45
C GLY A 143 7.09 7.28 10.92
N LEU A 144 8.10 6.51 11.34
CA LEU A 144 8.28 6.16 12.76
C LEU A 144 8.66 7.37 13.63
N ALA A 145 9.27 8.42 13.05
CA ALA A 145 9.57 9.66 13.76
C ALA A 145 8.32 10.51 14.02
N ALA A 146 7.25 10.29 13.25
CA ALA A 146 5.96 10.97 13.41
C ALA A 146 5.04 10.30 14.44
N LEU A 147 5.51 9.27 15.16
CA LEU A 147 4.75 8.65 16.24
C LEU A 147 4.56 9.65 17.38
N ASP A 148 3.31 9.93 17.73
CA ASP A 148 2.92 10.95 18.71
C ASP A 148 1.90 10.34 19.67
N GLU A 149 2.27 10.27 20.95
CA GLU A 149 1.44 9.70 22.02
C GLU A 149 0.20 10.52 22.36
N ALA A 150 0.17 11.79 21.98
CA ALA A 150 -1.00 12.64 22.18
C ALA A 150 -2.14 12.30 21.20
N ARG A 151 -1.85 11.56 20.12
CA ARG A 151 -2.88 11.14 19.16
C ARG A 151 -3.77 10.04 19.73
N PRO A 152 -5.02 9.91 19.27
CA PRO A 152 -5.84 8.74 19.57
C PRO A 152 -5.12 7.44 19.17
N LEU A 153 -5.33 6.37 19.95
CA LEU A 153 -4.65 5.08 19.78
C LEU A 153 -4.70 4.54 18.34
N PRO A 154 -5.83 4.58 17.60
CA PRO A 154 -5.85 4.14 16.21
C PRO A 154 -4.87 4.91 15.30
N GLY A 155 -4.72 6.22 15.54
CA GLY A 155 -3.76 7.07 14.85
C GLY A 155 -2.30 6.71 15.17
N GLN A 156 -2.01 6.36 16.43
CA GLN A 156 -0.68 5.88 16.83
C GLN A 156 -0.35 4.54 16.16
N VAL A 157 -1.30 3.60 16.15
CA VAL A 157 -1.14 2.29 15.49
C VAL A 157 -0.88 2.46 14.00
N MET A 158 -1.63 3.34 13.32
CA MET A 158 -1.37 3.64 11.90
C MET A 158 0.03 4.22 11.67
N ALA A 159 0.49 5.15 12.53
CA ALA A 159 1.82 5.76 12.44
C ALA A 159 2.96 4.74 12.64
N TRP A 160 2.73 3.67 13.40
CA TRP A 160 3.70 2.58 13.57
C TRP A 160 3.61 1.53 12.44
N ILE A 161 2.42 1.03 12.15
CA ILE A 161 2.23 -0.16 11.33
C ILE A 161 2.58 0.08 9.86
N PHE A 162 2.27 1.27 9.31
CA PHE A 162 2.56 1.59 7.91
C PHE A 162 4.07 1.60 7.63
N PRO A 163 4.90 2.36 8.39
CA PRO A 163 6.36 2.30 8.29
C PRO A 163 6.91 0.90 8.51
N THR A 164 6.38 0.16 9.49
CA THR A 164 6.78 -1.23 9.74
C THR A 164 6.55 -2.10 8.50
N GLY A 165 5.41 -1.97 7.83
CA GLY A 165 5.11 -2.68 6.59
C GLY A 165 5.99 -2.28 5.39
N VAL A 166 6.57 -1.08 5.38
CA VAL A 166 7.48 -0.62 4.30
C VAL A 166 8.82 -1.36 4.32
N THR A 167 9.18 -2.05 5.41
CA THR A 167 10.34 -2.96 5.44
C THR A 167 10.32 -3.97 4.29
N THR A 168 9.16 -4.55 4.00
CA THR A 168 8.95 -5.45 2.84
C THR A 168 9.23 -4.76 1.50
N HIS A 169 8.92 -3.47 1.38
CA HIS A 169 9.09 -2.71 0.14
C HIS A 169 10.55 -2.47 -0.19
N VAL A 170 11.43 -2.39 0.81
CA VAL A 170 12.89 -2.32 0.59
C VAL A 170 13.37 -3.59 -0.14
N LEU A 171 12.95 -4.77 0.34
CA LEU A 171 13.33 -6.06 -0.25
C LEU A 171 12.70 -6.26 -1.64
N LEU A 172 11.40 -5.99 -1.78
CA LEU A 172 10.70 -6.11 -3.06
C LEU A 172 11.31 -5.20 -4.12
N THR A 173 11.72 -3.99 -3.74
CA THR A 173 12.41 -3.06 -4.63
C THR A 173 13.76 -3.62 -5.09
N ALA A 174 14.56 -4.19 -4.17
CA ALA A 174 15.82 -4.84 -4.51
C ALA A 174 15.62 -6.04 -5.46
N GLY A 175 14.53 -6.79 -5.25
CA GLY A 175 14.13 -7.92 -6.10
C GLY A 175 13.45 -7.53 -7.41
N LEU A 176 13.30 -6.23 -7.73
CA LEU A 176 12.55 -5.74 -8.90
C LEU A 176 11.11 -6.29 -8.96
N ARG A 177 10.48 -6.48 -7.80
CA ARG A 177 9.09 -6.95 -7.64
C ARG A 177 8.18 -5.77 -7.34
N ASN A 178 6.89 -5.92 -7.65
CA ASN A 178 5.88 -4.90 -7.36
C ASN A 178 5.71 -4.70 -5.84
N PRO A 179 6.02 -3.52 -5.28
CA PRO A 179 5.86 -3.26 -3.85
C PRO A 179 4.43 -2.81 -3.51
N THR A 180 3.41 -3.60 -3.90
CA THR A 180 2.01 -3.29 -3.54
C THR A 180 1.79 -3.33 -2.03
N VAL A 181 0.72 -2.73 -1.51
CA VAL A 181 0.49 -2.70 -0.05
C VAL A 181 -0.17 -3.98 0.46
N ARG A 182 -1.07 -4.63 -0.30
CA ARG A 182 -1.78 -5.84 0.14
C ARG A 182 -0.93 -7.07 0.22
N LEU A 183 -0.32 -7.44 -0.89
CA LEU A 183 0.33 -8.72 -1.00
C LEU A 183 1.81 -8.66 -0.61
N ARG A 184 2.30 -7.54 -0.06
CA ARG A 184 3.75 -7.36 0.19
C ARG A 184 4.40 -8.39 1.08
N TYR A 185 3.75 -8.81 2.16
CA TYR A 185 4.35 -9.83 3.03
C TYR A 185 4.37 -11.19 2.32
N ALA A 186 3.31 -11.55 1.60
CA ALA A 186 3.29 -12.77 0.78
C ALA A 186 4.32 -12.72 -0.36
N ALA A 187 4.46 -11.57 -1.04
CA ALA A 187 5.44 -11.37 -2.09
C ALA A 187 6.87 -11.36 -1.55
N ALA A 188 7.10 -10.76 -0.37
CA ALA A 188 8.39 -10.77 0.29
C ALA A 188 8.77 -12.19 0.72
N ARG A 189 7.82 -13.00 1.21
CA ARG A 189 8.03 -14.42 1.50
C ARG A 189 8.53 -15.16 0.27
N THR A 190 7.83 -15.03 -0.87
CA THR A 190 8.24 -15.68 -2.12
C THR A 190 9.64 -15.23 -2.54
N LEU A 191 9.90 -13.92 -2.55
CA LEU A 191 11.22 -13.38 -2.89
C LEU A 191 12.31 -13.94 -1.96
N LEU A 192 12.08 -13.95 -0.65
CA LEU A 192 13.08 -14.40 0.32
C LEU A 192 13.37 -15.90 0.22
N LEU A 193 12.39 -16.71 -0.17
CA LEU A 193 12.60 -18.12 -0.49
C LEU A 193 13.49 -18.30 -1.72
N GLU A 194 13.32 -17.47 -2.75
CA GLU A 194 14.15 -17.51 -3.98
C GLU A 194 15.64 -17.20 -3.72
N TYR A 195 15.95 -16.54 -2.59
CA TYR A 195 17.31 -16.16 -2.21
C TYR A 195 17.81 -16.89 -0.95
N ASP A 196 17.17 -18.00 -0.56
CA ASP A 196 17.53 -18.82 0.60
C ASP A 196 17.56 -18.06 1.94
N ARG A 197 16.62 -17.11 2.11
CA ARG A 197 16.50 -16.27 3.33
C ARG A 197 15.09 -16.31 3.97
N PRO A 198 14.48 -17.48 4.19
CA PRO A 198 13.16 -17.56 4.83
C PRO A 198 13.15 -17.02 6.27
N ASP A 199 14.30 -17.00 6.95
CA ASP A 199 14.50 -16.42 8.29
C ASP A 199 14.07 -14.95 8.33
N ILE A 200 14.41 -14.19 7.27
CA ILE A 200 14.07 -12.77 7.16
C ILE A 200 12.56 -12.57 7.11
N HIS A 201 11.79 -13.47 6.49
CA HIS A 201 10.33 -13.34 6.46
C HIS A 201 9.74 -13.46 7.86
N GLU A 202 10.22 -14.43 8.64
CA GLU A 202 9.79 -14.63 10.02
C GLU A 202 10.19 -13.43 10.92
N GLU A 203 11.35 -12.81 10.66
CA GLU A 203 11.74 -11.56 11.32
C GLU A 203 10.83 -10.38 10.97
N LEU A 204 10.39 -10.26 9.71
CA LEU A 204 9.43 -9.22 9.30
C LEU A 204 8.06 -9.41 9.95
N LEU A 205 7.59 -10.67 10.09
CA LEU A 205 6.36 -10.98 10.82
C LEU A 205 6.50 -10.69 12.32
N ARG A 206 7.69 -10.89 12.89
CA ARG A 206 8.01 -10.54 14.28
C ARG A 206 7.98 -9.05 14.56
N LEU A 207 8.49 -8.23 13.63
CA LEU A 207 8.38 -6.78 13.72
C LEU A 207 6.93 -6.30 13.70
N LEU A 208 6.04 -7.03 13.01
CA LEU A 208 4.60 -6.78 13.01
C LEU A 208 3.90 -7.34 14.27
N GLY A 209 4.57 -8.22 15.02
CA GLY A 209 4.05 -8.87 16.23
C GLY A 209 3.11 -10.05 15.95
N CYS A 210 3.19 -10.65 14.77
CA CYS A 210 2.22 -11.66 14.32
C CYS A 210 2.84 -13.04 14.06
N GLU A 211 4.09 -13.28 14.46
CA GLU A 211 4.81 -14.51 14.09
C GLU A 211 4.15 -15.78 14.66
N HIS A 212 3.43 -15.67 15.78
CA HIS A 212 2.81 -16.77 16.51
C HIS A 212 1.27 -16.80 16.43
N LEU A 213 0.66 -15.91 15.65
CA LEU A 213 -0.79 -15.87 15.51
C LEU A 213 -1.29 -17.08 14.71
N SER A 214 -2.29 -17.79 15.24
CA SER A 214 -2.94 -18.90 14.54
C SER A 214 -3.95 -18.42 13.50
N ALA A 215 -4.25 -19.26 12.51
CA ALA A 215 -5.25 -18.94 11.48
C ALA A 215 -6.65 -18.68 12.09
N GLU A 216 -7.04 -19.45 13.10
CA GLU A 216 -8.30 -19.27 13.84
C GLU A 216 -8.35 -17.89 14.50
N ARG A 217 -7.28 -17.49 15.20
CA ARG A 217 -7.23 -16.21 15.90
C ARG A 217 -7.27 -15.03 14.92
N VAL A 218 -6.57 -15.13 13.80
CA VAL A 218 -6.63 -14.11 12.74
C VAL A 218 -8.02 -14.04 12.11
N ALA A 219 -8.69 -15.17 11.92
CA ALA A 219 -10.05 -15.20 11.40
C ALA A 219 -11.06 -14.53 12.36
N ASP A 220 -10.88 -14.66 13.67
CA ASP A 220 -11.67 -13.95 14.67
C ASP A 220 -11.46 -12.43 14.60
N HIS A 221 -10.20 -11.98 14.49
CA HIS A 221 -9.89 -10.57 14.31
C HIS A 221 -10.44 -10.00 13.01
N LEU A 222 -10.42 -10.78 11.92
CA LEU A 222 -11.06 -10.40 10.66
C LEU A 222 -12.57 -10.24 10.83
N ARG A 223 -13.25 -11.13 11.58
CA ARG A 223 -14.68 -11.04 11.83
C ARG A 223 -15.04 -9.76 12.61
N ALA A 224 -14.33 -9.51 13.70
CA ALA A 224 -14.50 -8.30 14.51
C ALA A 224 -14.20 -7.02 13.69
N MET A 225 -13.16 -7.05 12.86
CA MET A 225 -12.83 -5.95 11.96
C MET A 225 -13.93 -5.71 10.91
N ALA A 226 -14.50 -6.77 10.34
CA ALA A 226 -15.56 -6.67 9.34
C ALA A 226 -16.85 -6.04 9.93
N GLU A 227 -17.20 -6.38 11.18
CA GLU A 227 -18.35 -5.77 11.87
C GLU A 227 -18.17 -4.27 12.08
N VAL A 228 -16.99 -3.84 12.54
CA VAL A 228 -16.70 -2.40 12.70
C VAL A 228 -16.61 -1.70 11.34
N PHE A 229 -16.15 -2.39 10.28
CA PHE A 229 -16.11 -1.85 8.93
C PHE A 229 -17.52 -1.51 8.45
N ASP A 230 -18.46 -2.43 8.60
CA ASP A 230 -19.84 -2.24 8.14
C ASP A 230 -20.51 -1.07 8.89
N THR A 231 -20.20 -0.92 10.18
CA THR A 231 -20.70 0.19 11.00
C THR A 231 -20.04 1.52 10.63
N ALA A 232 -18.72 1.55 10.47
CA ALA A 232 -17.98 2.75 10.09
C ALA A 232 -18.37 3.25 8.69
N ALA A 233 -18.48 2.34 7.71
CA ALA A 233 -18.89 2.69 6.35
C ALA A 233 -20.32 3.27 6.28
N ALA A 234 -21.23 2.83 7.17
CA ALA A 234 -22.59 3.35 7.25
C ALA A 234 -22.68 4.73 7.91
N LEU A 235 -21.74 5.06 8.80
CA LEU A 235 -21.76 6.30 9.60
C LEU A 235 -20.78 7.38 9.10
N ALA A 236 -19.86 7.01 8.19
CA ALA A 236 -18.82 7.90 7.69
C ALA A 236 -19.38 9.18 7.06
N ARG A 237 -18.93 10.32 7.58
CA ARG A 237 -19.29 11.67 7.10
C ARG A 237 -18.05 12.55 7.00
N THR A 238 -17.14 12.43 7.96
CA THR A 238 -15.90 13.20 7.99
C THR A 238 -14.94 12.69 6.91
N PRO A 239 -14.41 13.57 6.05
CA PRO A 239 -13.46 13.16 5.03
C PRO A 239 -12.08 12.90 5.64
N PHE A 240 -11.58 11.69 5.42
CA PHE A 240 -10.21 11.25 5.68
C PHE A 240 -9.46 10.91 4.37
N PRO A 241 -8.11 10.94 4.35
CA PRO A 241 -7.32 10.53 3.18
C PRO A 241 -7.59 9.09 2.70
N PHE A 242 -8.09 8.23 3.58
CA PHE A 242 -8.43 6.84 3.32
C PHE A 242 -9.94 6.58 3.21
N SER A 243 -10.79 7.61 3.14
CA SER A 243 -12.27 7.43 3.14
C SER A 243 -12.75 6.47 2.06
N SER A 244 -12.09 6.51 0.90
CA SER A 244 -12.42 5.62 -0.22
C SER A 244 -12.17 4.13 0.07
N ASP A 245 -11.37 3.80 1.07
CA ASP A 245 -11.15 2.43 1.50
C ASP A 245 -12.24 1.91 2.46
N LEU A 246 -13.13 2.78 2.93
CA LEU A 246 -14.19 2.48 3.89
C LEU A 246 -15.57 2.77 3.29
N THR A 247 -15.86 2.15 2.15
CA THR A 247 -17.16 2.21 1.48
C THR A 247 -17.69 0.79 1.20
N PRO A 248 -18.99 0.63 0.93
CA PRO A 248 -19.55 -0.65 0.49
C PRO A 248 -18.81 -1.25 -0.72
N GLU A 249 -18.37 -0.41 -1.66
CA GLU A 249 -17.63 -0.84 -2.86
C GLU A 249 -16.22 -1.34 -2.53
N ALA A 250 -15.59 -0.79 -1.50
CA ALA A 250 -14.26 -1.19 -1.03
C ALA A 250 -14.28 -2.40 -0.08
N ARG A 251 -15.45 -2.80 0.42
CA ARG A 251 -15.59 -3.91 1.36
C ARG A 251 -14.98 -5.23 0.87
N PRO A 252 -15.20 -5.69 -0.38
CA PRO A 252 -14.60 -6.94 -0.85
C PRO A 252 -13.05 -6.88 -0.84
N ILE A 253 -12.52 -5.69 -1.11
CA ILE A 253 -11.09 -5.42 -1.13
C ILE A 253 -10.50 -5.48 0.29
N ALA A 254 -11.18 -4.91 1.29
CA ALA A 254 -10.72 -4.87 2.67
C ALA A 254 -10.94 -6.20 3.42
N VAL A 255 -12.10 -6.82 3.24
CA VAL A 255 -12.53 -8.02 3.98
C VAL A 255 -12.20 -9.30 3.22
N ASP A 256 -12.68 -9.45 1.99
CA ASP A 256 -12.54 -10.72 1.26
C ASP A 256 -11.10 -10.96 0.81
N GLY A 257 -10.33 -9.90 0.51
CA GLY A 257 -8.89 -10.01 0.28
C GLY A 257 -8.12 -10.57 1.48
N SER A 258 -8.48 -10.18 2.69
CA SER A 258 -7.87 -10.74 3.92
C SER A 258 -8.35 -12.19 4.17
N ARG A 259 -9.61 -12.48 3.88
CA ARG A 259 -10.19 -13.83 3.97
C ARG A 259 -9.49 -14.81 3.02
N GLU A 260 -9.22 -14.39 1.80
CA GLU A 260 -8.52 -15.20 0.80
C GLU A 260 -7.10 -15.57 1.27
N LEU A 261 -6.36 -14.59 1.82
CA LEU A 261 -5.03 -14.84 2.37
C LEU A 261 -5.07 -15.89 3.50
N ILE A 262 -6.02 -15.76 4.44
CA ILE A 262 -6.19 -16.74 5.52
C ILE A 262 -6.50 -18.13 4.94
N GLY A 263 -7.42 -18.23 3.98
CA GLY A 263 -7.80 -19.50 3.33
C GLY A 263 -6.64 -20.17 2.59
N ARG A 264 -5.65 -19.40 2.13
CA ARG A 264 -4.43 -19.89 1.49
C ARG A 264 -3.29 -20.19 2.47
N GLY A 265 -3.54 -20.12 3.77
CA GLY A 265 -2.54 -20.32 4.82
C GLY A 265 -1.65 -19.10 5.09
N LEU A 266 -1.89 -17.96 4.44
CA LEU A 266 -1.16 -16.69 4.61
C LEU A 266 -1.83 -15.79 5.67
N HIS A 267 -2.26 -16.40 6.77
CA HIS A 267 -3.01 -15.73 7.82
C HIS A 267 -2.18 -14.65 8.55
N ARG A 268 -0.89 -14.92 8.82
CA ARG A 268 0.00 -13.94 9.47
C ARG A 268 0.24 -12.71 8.59
N GLU A 269 0.35 -12.91 7.28
CA GLU A 269 0.50 -11.84 6.30
C GLU A 269 -0.76 -10.96 6.16
N ALA A 270 -1.94 -11.51 6.45
CA ALA A 270 -3.21 -10.77 6.43
C ALA A 270 -3.35 -9.77 7.59
N VAL A 271 -2.62 -10.00 8.70
CA VAL A 271 -2.74 -9.22 9.95
C VAL A 271 -2.49 -7.73 9.73
N PHE A 272 -1.55 -7.37 8.85
CA PHE A 272 -1.28 -5.96 8.52
C PHE A 272 -2.55 -5.23 8.09
N TRP A 273 -3.33 -5.82 7.18
CA TRP A 273 -4.52 -5.19 6.64
C TRP A 273 -5.70 -5.23 7.60
N ILE A 274 -5.81 -6.28 8.39
CA ILE A 274 -6.82 -6.35 9.45
C ILE A 274 -6.58 -5.20 10.43
N ALA A 275 -5.36 -5.03 10.95
CA ALA A 275 -5.03 -3.97 11.90
C ALA A 275 -5.19 -2.56 11.31
N VAL A 276 -4.74 -2.32 10.08
CA VAL A 276 -4.93 -1.02 9.41
C VAL A 276 -6.40 -0.69 9.20
N THR A 277 -7.18 -1.63 8.66
CA THR A 277 -8.60 -1.39 8.40
C THR A 277 -9.35 -1.17 9.70
N TYR A 278 -9.08 -1.96 10.74
CA TYR A 278 -9.69 -1.78 12.06
C TYR A 278 -9.36 -0.39 12.64
N ALA A 279 -8.10 0.03 12.60
CA ALA A 279 -7.70 1.35 13.07
C ALA A 279 -8.41 2.48 12.32
N ARG A 280 -8.49 2.39 10.98
CA ARG A 280 -9.20 3.37 10.15
C ARG A 280 -10.69 3.44 10.50
N CYS A 281 -11.34 2.30 10.70
CA CYS A 281 -12.76 2.25 11.09
C CYS A 281 -12.98 2.94 12.43
N LEU A 282 -12.12 2.70 13.43
CA LEU A 282 -12.21 3.36 14.73
C LEU A 282 -11.93 4.87 14.65
N THR A 283 -11.03 5.32 13.77
CA THR A 283 -10.84 6.75 13.51
C THR A 283 -12.10 7.40 12.96
N VAL A 284 -12.82 6.72 12.04
CA VAL A 284 -14.11 7.22 11.54
C VAL A 284 -15.15 7.25 12.65
N LEU A 285 -15.31 6.16 13.41
CA LEU A 285 -16.29 6.12 14.50
C LEU A 285 -16.01 7.15 15.60
N GLU A 286 -14.75 7.47 15.86
CA GLU A 286 -14.38 8.54 16.80
C GLU A 286 -14.84 9.93 16.33
N ALA A 287 -14.84 10.19 15.02
CA ALA A 287 -15.30 11.46 14.48
C ALA A 287 -16.83 11.51 14.29
N ASP A 288 -17.42 10.40 13.85
CA ASP A 288 -18.76 10.41 13.26
C ASP A 288 -19.82 9.63 14.06
N ALA A 289 -19.45 8.80 15.03
CA ALA A 289 -20.38 7.94 15.76
C ALA A 289 -20.57 8.36 17.23
N PRO A 290 -21.73 8.03 17.84
CA PRO A 290 -21.92 8.18 19.28
C PRO A 290 -20.89 7.37 20.10
N PRO A 291 -20.49 7.85 21.30
CA PRO A 291 -19.46 7.20 22.12
C PRO A 291 -19.74 5.71 22.42
N GLU A 292 -21.00 5.34 22.60
CA GLU A 292 -21.46 3.97 22.86
C GLU A 292 -21.21 3.01 21.69
N VAL A 293 -21.34 3.49 20.44
CA VAL A 293 -21.05 2.70 19.24
C VAL A 293 -19.55 2.40 19.19
N ARG A 294 -18.71 3.42 19.41
CA ARG A 294 -17.26 3.24 19.48
C ARG A 294 -16.86 2.30 20.62
N ALA A 295 -17.47 2.46 21.79
CA ALA A 295 -17.18 1.62 22.96
C ALA A 295 -17.45 0.14 22.69
N ALA A 296 -18.50 -0.20 21.93
CA ALA A 296 -18.83 -1.58 21.57
C ALA A 296 -17.72 -2.27 20.74
N HIS A 297 -17.02 -1.53 19.87
CA HIS A 297 -15.97 -2.10 19.01
C HIS A 297 -14.55 -2.02 19.59
N THR A 298 -14.35 -1.28 20.68
CA THR A 298 -13.04 -1.07 21.31
C THR A 298 -12.41 -2.35 21.88
N PRO A 299 -13.16 -3.28 22.53
CA PRO A 299 -12.58 -4.53 23.05
C PRO A 299 -11.94 -5.40 21.97
N GLY A 300 -12.57 -5.54 20.80
CA GLY A 300 -12.03 -6.34 19.70
C GLY A 300 -10.69 -5.79 19.18
N PHE A 301 -10.59 -4.47 19.02
CA PHE A 301 -9.34 -3.83 18.62
C PHE A 301 -8.26 -3.97 19.69
N THR A 302 -8.61 -3.80 20.96
CA THR A 302 -7.67 -3.99 22.08
C THR A 302 -7.17 -5.43 22.13
N GLY A 303 -8.04 -6.41 21.88
CA GLY A 303 -7.66 -7.82 21.78
C GLY A 303 -6.68 -8.09 20.63
N LEU A 304 -6.90 -7.48 19.46
CA LEU A 304 -5.95 -7.54 18.36
C LEU A 304 -4.59 -6.94 18.75
N LEU A 305 -4.57 -5.73 19.32
CA LEU A 305 -3.33 -5.09 19.74
C LEU A 305 -2.57 -5.89 20.80
N ALA A 306 -3.28 -6.48 21.76
CA ALA A 306 -2.68 -7.34 22.78
C ALA A 306 -1.96 -8.54 22.14
N ASP A 307 -2.58 -9.19 21.15
CA ASP A 307 -1.94 -10.29 20.42
C ASP A 307 -0.74 -9.84 19.59
N LEU A 308 -0.72 -8.57 19.14
CA LEU A 308 0.45 -7.96 18.51
C LEU A 308 1.52 -7.50 19.52
N GLY A 309 1.33 -7.76 20.81
CA GLY A 309 2.23 -7.34 21.88
C GLY A 309 2.19 -5.85 22.18
N ILE A 310 1.03 -5.20 21.95
CA ILE A 310 0.79 -3.78 22.21
C ILE A 310 -0.31 -3.66 23.27
N ALA A 311 0.10 -3.45 24.52
CA ALA A 311 -0.81 -3.21 25.64
C ALA A 311 -0.88 -1.71 26.00
N SER A 312 0.07 -0.92 25.53
CA SER A 312 0.22 0.50 25.88
C SER A 312 0.87 1.31 24.76
N PRO A 313 0.76 2.66 24.78
CA PRO A 313 1.53 3.54 23.90
C PRO A 313 3.06 3.35 23.99
N ALA A 314 3.56 2.95 25.16
CA ALA A 314 4.98 2.67 25.35
C ALA A 314 5.46 1.46 24.52
N ASP A 315 4.58 0.47 24.29
CA ASP A 315 4.89 -0.66 23.42
C ASP A 315 5.06 -0.22 21.96
N LEU A 316 4.26 0.73 21.48
CA LEU A 316 4.42 1.27 20.12
C LEU A 316 5.77 1.96 19.92
N ARG A 317 6.25 2.71 20.94
CA ARG A 317 7.61 3.27 20.94
C ARG A 317 8.68 2.20 20.89
N ARG A 318 8.55 1.15 21.71
CA ARG A 318 9.48 0.01 21.71
C ARG A 318 9.49 -0.66 20.34
N ARG A 319 8.33 -0.96 19.77
CA ARG A 319 8.18 -1.55 18.43
C ARG A 319 8.80 -0.67 17.35
N ALA A 320 8.62 0.65 17.41
CA ALA A 320 9.26 1.59 16.49
C ALA A 320 10.80 1.55 16.61
N GLN A 321 11.34 1.41 17.82
CA GLN A 321 12.78 1.23 18.04
C GLN A 321 13.29 -0.11 17.51
N GLU A 322 12.54 -1.20 17.68
CA GLU A 322 12.86 -2.52 17.13
C GLU A 322 12.98 -2.45 15.59
N VAL A 323 12.02 -1.82 14.91
CA VAL A 323 12.06 -1.64 13.45
C VAL A 323 13.26 -0.79 13.02
N ARG A 324 13.57 0.29 13.74
CA ARG A 324 14.76 1.13 13.46
C ARG A 324 16.05 0.35 13.64
N GLY A 325 16.15 -0.43 14.73
CA GLY A 325 17.30 -1.29 15.01
C GLY A 325 17.51 -2.40 13.97
N TYR A 326 16.44 -2.80 13.29
CA TYR A 326 16.48 -3.81 12.23
C TYR A 326 16.98 -3.28 10.86
N LEU A 327 16.95 -1.96 10.63
CA LEU A 327 17.29 -1.38 9.32
C LEU A 327 18.67 -1.77 8.76
N PRO A 328 19.75 -1.88 9.57
CA PRO A 328 21.04 -2.34 9.06
C PRO A 328 20.97 -3.75 8.43
N ARG A 329 20.31 -4.70 9.11
CA ARG A 329 20.12 -6.08 8.60
C ARG A 329 19.24 -6.12 7.36
N LEU A 330 18.19 -5.29 7.35
CA LEU A 330 17.32 -5.13 6.18
C LEU A 330 18.11 -4.64 4.96
N ARG A 331 18.98 -3.64 5.15
CA ARG A 331 19.82 -3.06 4.09
C ARG A 331 20.82 -4.07 3.55
N GLU A 332 21.49 -4.80 4.42
CA GLU A 332 22.41 -5.88 4.03
C GLU A 332 21.68 -6.94 3.18
N THR A 333 20.49 -7.36 3.63
CA THR A 333 19.68 -8.33 2.89
C THR A 333 19.23 -7.79 1.53
N ALA A 334 18.82 -6.53 1.46
CA ALA A 334 18.43 -5.88 0.22
C ALA A 334 19.62 -5.77 -0.77
N GLU A 335 20.81 -5.43 -0.28
CA GLU A 335 22.02 -5.36 -1.12
C GLU A 335 22.43 -6.75 -1.62
N HIS A 336 22.31 -7.78 -0.79
CA HIS A 336 22.53 -9.17 -1.21
C HIS A 336 21.56 -9.58 -2.33
N ILE A 337 20.26 -9.35 -2.16
CA ILE A 337 19.25 -9.60 -3.19
C ILE A 337 19.60 -8.85 -4.47
N LEU A 338 19.88 -7.56 -4.39
CA LEU A 338 20.19 -6.74 -5.56
C LEU A 338 21.44 -7.22 -6.30
N THR A 339 22.49 -7.61 -5.57
CA THR A 339 23.74 -8.08 -6.15
C THR A 339 23.55 -9.42 -6.86
N ALA A 340 22.81 -10.34 -6.24
CA ALA A 340 22.54 -11.67 -6.78
C ALA A 340 21.42 -11.69 -7.84
N ASN A 341 20.64 -10.61 -8.00
CA ASN A 341 19.53 -10.56 -8.95
C ASN A 341 20.03 -10.49 -10.40
N PRO A 342 19.80 -11.53 -11.23
CA PRO A 342 20.28 -11.55 -12.62
C PRO A 342 19.58 -10.53 -13.52
N ALA A 343 18.39 -10.05 -13.14
CA ALA A 343 17.68 -9.00 -13.87
C ALA A 343 18.20 -7.59 -13.56
N ALA A 344 19.03 -7.42 -12.52
CA ALA A 344 19.63 -6.14 -12.19
C ALA A 344 20.82 -5.85 -13.12
N MET A 345 20.85 -4.63 -13.67
CA MET A 345 21.87 -4.16 -14.63
C MET A 345 22.83 -3.17 -13.96
N ASP A 346 24.03 -2.98 -14.50
CA ASP A 346 25.00 -2.02 -13.94
C ASP A 346 24.71 -0.56 -14.25
#